data_AF-A0A9N9IUD7-F1
#
_entry.id   AF-A0A9N9IUD7-F1
#
_cell.length_a   1.000
_cell.length_b   1.000
_cell.length_c   1.000
_cell.angle_alpha   90.00
_cell.angle_beta   90.00
_cell.angle_gamma   90.00
#
_symmetry.space_group_name_H-M   'P 1'
#
loop_
_entity.id
_entity.type
_entity.pdbx_description
1 polymer ?
#
loop_
_entity_poly.entity_id
_entity_poly.type
_entity_poly.pdbx_seq_one_letter_code
_entity_poly.pdbx_strand_id
1 'polypeptide(L)'
;MKRASSLSSDTSDKKQKSNATLYDCPSKTIESSHEYEENFNSNYTQPQFISNFRKAFRNRQDFKDPLTNATIYGSPFPIALIPNIFSSQFLESVKSELETDEFYHKSNDLYEFYQSEDLKLSKNQNTIKLRETIYSESFVQTISELTGIQLDSTPDLSAHQYIQSNYLLCHDDDIKDDENMHGRRVAFIIYLVDNDWTKEYGGCLDLFNTDSQGHPDQVSLSITPKWNTMVFFELSPTSYHQVAEVLTSTKVRLSISGWFHGALNTRLSCAQYVPLVSVNPDQYNINEIVNPSYLTEQGIKDIIKVLRREASIELQQFLQQNIYEQLIVSFNKAQWDKQPTGPPFIRRYQLLMDNADNELPDITNTSPFHQYIYNFFKSKIFKNYLAQITRYNISKAYSEIRQFQSGDYTLIHDQALDKEGLDITLCCIEEDWNHEWQGGTHYVAREEELLTIWPKKNTLSIVVRDAGTMRF
;
A
#
# COMPACT_ATOMS: atom_id res chain seq x y z
N MET A 1 -2.99 32.92 35.37
CA MET A 1 -3.92 33.97 35.82
C MET A 1 -5.34 33.40 35.77
N LYS A 2 -5.96 33.22 36.94
CA LYS A 2 -7.34 32.72 37.13
C LYS A 2 -8.35 33.88 37.02
N ARG A 3 -9.56 33.57 36.53
CA ARG A 3 -10.89 34.08 36.97
C ARG A 3 -11.90 32.99 36.57
N ALA A 4 -12.50 32.19 37.46
CA ALA A 4 -13.45 32.46 38.55
C ALA A 4 -14.66 33.28 38.03
N SER A 5 -15.91 32.79 38.08
CA SER A 5 -16.76 32.45 39.26
C SER A 5 -17.99 31.65 38.79
N SER A 6 -18.32 30.44 39.27
CA SER A 6 -18.87 30.00 40.58
C SER A 6 -20.39 30.21 40.76
N LEU A 7 -21.09 29.11 41.13
CA LEU A 7 -22.13 28.92 42.19
C LEU A 7 -22.93 27.65 41.81
N SER A 8 -22.67 26.47 42.40
CA SER A 8 -23.24 25.91 43.67
C SER A 8 -24.75 25.66 43.60
N SER A 9 -25.38 24.58 44.08
CA SER A 9 -24.99 23.35 44.79
C SER A 9 -26.30 22.58 45.06
N ASP A 10 -26.19 21.27 45.27
CA ASP A 10 -27.13 20.38 46.00
C ASP A 10 -28.53 20.16 45.38
N THR A 11 -29.17 18.99 45.38
CA THR A 11 -29.12 17.80 46.25
C THR A 11 -29.53 16.55 45.48
N SER A 12 -29.05 15.41 45.96
CA SER A 12 -29.49 14.04 45.72
C SER A 12 -31.00 13.81 45.70
N ASP A 13 -31.50 13.00 44.76
CA ASP A 13 -32.64 12.13 45.01
C ASP A 13 -32.60 10.84 44.15
N LYS A 14 -32.59 9.71 44.85
CA LYS A 14 -32.69 8.36 44.30
C LYS A 14 -34.10 8.12 43.77
N LYS A 15 -34.25 7.69 42.51
CA LYS A 15 -35.39 6.88 42.08
C LYS A 15 -34.94 5.79 41.12
N GLN A 16 -34.93 4.56 41.63
CA GLN A 16 -35.05 3.34 40.84
C GLN A 16 -36.26 3.46 39.91
N LYS A 17 -36.05 3.22 38.62
CA LYS A 17 -37.09 2.64 37.74
C LYS A 17 -36.47 1.55 36.89
N SER A 18 -36.87 0.33 37.23
CA SER A 18 -36.98 -0.82 36.36
C SER A 18 -37.60 -0.44 35.01
N ASN A 19 -37.02 -0.95 33.93
CA ASN A 19 -37.76 -1.68 32.89
C ASN A 19 -36.77 -2.39 31.99
N ALA A 20 -36.68 -3.70 32.17
CA ALA A 20 -36.14 -4.63 31.19
C ALA A 20 -37.15 -4.73 30.05
N THR A 21 -36.76 -4.31 28.85
CA THR A 21 -37.41 -4.73 27.62
C THR A 21 -36.59 -5.88 27.05
N LEU A 22 -37.11 -7.08 27.27
CA LEU A 22 -36.80 -8.28 26.50
C LEU A 22 -37.04 -7.97 25.02
N TYR A 23 -35.97 -7.91 24.23
CA TYR A 23 -36.07 -8.15 22.81
C TYR A 23 -36.01 -9.67 22.62
N ASP A 24 -37.17 -10.25 22.36
CA ASP A 24 -37.30 -11.62 21.86
C ASP A 24 -36.47 -11.73 20.57
N CYS A 25 -35.36 -12.46 20.67
CA CYS A 25 -34.62 -12.91 19.51
C CYS A 25 -35.34 -14.18 19.03
N PRO A 26 -35.87 -14.24 17.79
CA PRO A 26 -36.49 -15.46 17.31
C PRO A 26 -35.40 -16.53 17.25
N SER A 27 -35.61 -17.61 18.01
CA SER A 27 -34.81 -18.82 17.95
C SER A 27 -34.82 -19.35 16.52
N LYS A 28 -33.73 -19.12 15.77
CA LYS A 28 -33.47 -19.86 14.53
C LYS A 28 -33.46 -21.35 14.91
N THR A 29 -34.42 -22.07 14.38
CA THR A 29 -34.45 -23.53 14.40
C THR A 29 -33.14 -24.07 13.81
N ILE A 30 -32.59 -25.07 14.49
CA ILE A 30 -31.30 -25.75 14.18
C ILE A 30 -31.25 -26.31 12.75
N GLU A 31 -32.41 -26.48 12.08
CA GLU A 31 -32.52 -26.99 10.71
C GLU A 31 -31.87 -26.10 9.62
N SER A 32 -31.73 -24.79 9.84
CA SER A 32 -31.14 -23.87 8.83
C SER A 32 -29.60 -23.94 8.71
N SER A 33 -28.92 -24.58 9.65
CA SER A 33 -27.44 -24.59 9.68
C SER A 33 -26.82 -25.54 8.64
N HIS A 34 -27.54 -26.57 8.20
CA HIS A 34 -27.01 -27.59 7.30
C HIS A 34 -27.19 -27.30 5.79
N GLU A 35 -28.11 -26.41 5.39
CA GLU A 35 -28.44 -26.19 3.97
C GLU A 35 -27.27 -25.57 3.16
N TYR A 36 -26.36 -24.90 3.86
CA TYR A 36 -25.23 -24.18 3.26
C TYR A 36 -23.93 -25.00 3.26
N GLU A 37 -23.85 -26.05 4.09
CA GLU A 37 -22.66 -26.90 4.22
C GLU A 37 -22.45 -27.83 3.02
N GLU A 38 -23.51 -28.14 2.25
CA GLU A 38 -23.46 -29.11 1.14
C GLU A 38 -22.45 -28.75 0.05
N ASN A 39 -22.16 -27.45 -0.12
CA ASN A 39 -21.25 -26.98 -1.15
C ASN A 39 -19.79 -26.95 -0.71
N PHE A 40 -19.50 -27.09 0.59
CA PHE A 40 -18.15 -27.07 1.14
C PHE A 40 -17.49 -28.46 1.02
N ASN A 41 -16.22 -28.50 0.63
CA ASN A 41 -15.49 -29.74 0.48
C ASN A 41 -15.20 -30.40 1.84
N SER A 42 -15.96 -31.44 2.17
CA SER A 42 -15.90 -32.19 3.43
C SER A 42 -14.58 -32.93 3.69
N ASN A 43 -13.65 -32.98 2.74
CA ASN A 43 -12.30 -33.47 3.03
C ASN A 43 -11.55 -32.55 4.01
N TYR A 44 -11.89 -31.26 4.02
CA TYR A 44 -11.25 -30.27 4.89
C TYR A 44 -11.78 -30.29 6.34
N THR A 45 -12.86 -31.01 6.60
CA THR A 45 -13.41 -31.23 7.95
C THR A 45 -12.92 -32.54 8.58
N GLN A 46 -12.12 -33.33 7.87
CA GLN A 46 -11.64 -34.62 8.39
C GLN A 46 -10.69 -34.40 9.57
N PRO A 47 -10.89 -35.05 10.73
CA PRO A 47 -10.08 -34.81 11.93
C PRO A 47 -8.58 -35.02 11.71
N GLN A 48 -8.21 -36.01 10.90
CA GLN A 48 -6.81 -36.30 10.57
C GLN A 48 -6.18 -35.20 9.71
N PHE A 49 -6.94 -34.64 8.76
CA PHE A 49 -6.50 -33.51 7.96
C PHE A 49 -6.26 -32.30 8.86
N ILE A 50 -7.26 -31.92 9.67
CA ILE A 50 -7.19 -30.77 10.58
C ILE A 50 -5.98 -30.88 11.51
N SER A 51 -5.77 -32.04 12.14
CA SER A 51 -4.65 -32.26 13.06
C SER A 51 -3.29 -32.06 12.38
N ASN A 52 -3.09 -32.66 11.20
CA ASN A 52 -1.84 -32.56 10.45
C ASN A 52 -1.61 -31.14 9.92
N PHE A 53 -2.66 -30.53 9.37
CA PHE A 53 -2.64 -29.19 8.79
C PHE A 53 -2.32 -28.15 9.87
N ARG A 54 -3.04 -28.17 11.00
CA ARG A 54 -2.81 -27.25 12.13
C ARG A 54 -1.39 -27.34 12.66
N LYS A 55 -0.87 -28.58 12.80
CA LYS A 55 0.51 -28.80 13.24
C LYS A 55 1.51 -28.14 12.28
N ALA A 56 1.35 -28.34 10.97
CA ALA A 56 2.21 -27.73 9.98
C ALA A 56 2.10 -26.20 9.97
N PHE A 57 0.88 -25.66 9.96
CA PHE A 57 0.61 -24.22 9.95
C PHE A 57 1.22 -23.50 11.15
N ARG A 58 0.99 -24.01 12.37
CA ARG A 58 1.53 -23.43 13.61
C ARG A 58 3.04 -23.57 13.75
N ASN A 59 3.60 -24.65 13.23
CA ASN A 59 5.05 -24.85 13.23
C ASN A 59 5.76 -24.14 12.07
N ARG A 60 5.03 -23.42 11.20
CA ARG A 60 5.56 -22.77 9.99
C ARG A 60 6.32 -23.77 9.11
N GLN A 61 5.72 -24.93 8.88
CA GLN A 61 6.32 -26.01 8.10
C GLN A 61 5.61 -26.14 6.76
N ASP A 62 6.41 -26.31 5.70
CA ASP A 62 5.88 -26.68 4.40
C ASP A 62 5.12 -28.00 4.51
N PHE A 63 3.93 -28.04 3.91
CA PHE A 63 3.06 -29.20 3.96
C PHE A 63 2.30 -29.32 2.65
N LYS A 64 2.06 -30.55 2.21
CA LYS A 64 1.19 -30.85 1.08
C LYS A 64 0.35 -32.07 1.39
N ASP A 65 -0.95 -31.91 1.40
CA ASP A 65 -1.89 -33.00 1.60
C ASP A 65 -2.01 -33.83 0.30
N PRO A 66 -1.84 -35.16 0.35
CA PRO A 66 -1.86 -36.00 -0.85
C PRO A 66 -3.27 -36.20 -1.45
N LEU A 67 -4.33 -36.02 -0.66
CA LEU A 67 -5.71 -36.25 -1.11
C LEU A 67 -6.29 -35.00 -1.77
N THR A 68 -6.16 -33.86 -1.09
CA THR A 68 -6.78 -32.59 -1.47
C THR A 68 -5.85 -31.67 -2.25
N ASN A 69 -4.53 -31.93 -2.23
CA ASN A 69 -3.48 -31.04 -2.69
C ASN A 69 -3.40 -29.70 -1.93
N ALA A 70 -4.08 -29.57 -0.78
CA ALA A 70 -3.90 -28.43 0.08
C ALA A 70 -2.43 -28.28 0.47
N THR A 71 -1.91 -27.06 0.38
CA THR A 71 -0.50 -26.75 0.56
C THR A 71 -0.34 -25.67 1.62
N ILE A 72 0.70 -25.78 2.45
CA ILE A 72 1.18 -24.70 3.32
C ILE A 72 2.60 -24.38 2.89
N TYR A 73 2.88 -23.08 2.76
CA TYR A 73 4.26 -22.58 2.76
C TYR A 73 4.52 -21.98 4.13
N GLY A 74 5.59 -22.42 4.80
CA GLY A 74 5.95 -21.96 6.14
C GLY A 74 6.63 -20.59 6.18
N SER A 75 7.17 -20.14 5.05
CA SER A 75 7.96 -18.92 4.89
C SER A 75 7.40 -18.08 3.73
N PRO A 76 7.40 -16.74 3.81
CA PRO A 76 7.97 -15.89 4.88
C PRO A 76 7.13 -15.86 6.17
N PHE A 77 5.84 -16.15 6.05
CA PHE A 77 4.91 -16.43 7.14
C PHE A 77 3.99 -17.59 6.69
N PRO A 78 3.34 -18.32 7.62
CA PRO A 78 2.52 -19.46 7.25
C PRO A 78 1.31 -19.02 6.40
N ILE A 79 1.27 -19.52 5.16
CA ILE A 79 0.18 -19.29 4.21
C ILE A 79 -0.35 -20.62 3.68
N ALA A 80 -1.67 -20.74 3.67
CA ALA A 80 -2.41 -21.92 3.26
C ALA A 80 -3.04 -21.72 1.88
N LEU A 81 -2.97 -22.76 1.03
CA LEU A 81 -3.66 -22.84 -0.26
C LEU A 81 -4.57 -24.07 -0.21
N ILE A 82 -5.87 -23.88 -0.40
CA ILE A 82 -6.94 -24.88 -0.30
C ILE A 82 -7.66 -24.98 -1.65
N PRO A 83 -7.23 -25.90 -2.54
CA PRO A 83 -7.87 -26.09 -3.85
C PRO A 83 -9.25 -26.74 -3.74
N ASN A 84 -10.14 -26.47 -4.70
CA ASN A 84 -11.48 -27.07 -4.76
C ASN A 84 -12.23 -26.97 -3.43
N ILE A 85 -12.23 -25.77 -2.83
CA ILE A 85 -12.84 -25.56 -1.51
C ILE A 85 -14.36 -25.70 -1.56
N PHE A 86 -14.97 -25.33 -2.67
CA PHE A 86 -16.39 -25.46 -2.92
C PHE A 86 -16.67 -26.34 -4.14
N SER A 87 -17.91 -26.79 -4.31
CA SER A 87 -18.33 -27.48 -5.54
C SER A 87 -18.19 -26.52 -6.75
N SER A 88 -17.61 -27.00 -7.85
CA SER A 88 -17.35 -26.14 -9.02
C SER A 88 -18.62 -25.54 -9.60
N GLN A 89 -19.71 -26.30 -9.67
CA GLN A 89 -21.01 -25.82 -10.16
C GLN A 89 -21.57 -24.65 -9.33
N PHE A 90 -21.37 -24.71 -8.00
CA PHE A 90 -21.80 -23.64 -7.12
C PHE A 90 -20.97 -22.36 -7.34
N LEU A 91 -19.63 -22.47 -7.41
CA LEU A 91 -18.79 -21.30 -7.67
C LEU A 91 -18.94 -20.74 -9.08
N GLU A 92 -19.27 -21.56 -10.08
CA GLU A 92 -19.65 -21.07 -11.41
C GLU A 92 -20.90 -20.19 -11.32
N SER A 93 -21.89 -20.60 -10.53
CA SER A 93 -23.11 -19.81 -10.30
C SER A 93 -22.82 -18.49 -9.57
N VAL A 94 -21.91 -18.51 -8.58
CA VAL A 94 -21.45 -17.29 -7.91
C VAL A 94 -20.68 -16.38 -8.88
N LYS A 95 -19.76 -16.94 -9.69
CA LYS A 95 -19.00 -16.17 -10.69
C LYS A 95 -19.95 -15.48 -11.68
N SER A 96 -20.95 -16.21 -12.19
CA SER A 96 -21.93 -15.63 -13.11
C SER A 96 -22.76 -14.50 -12.50
N GLU A 97 -23.11 -14.56 -11.21
CA GLU A 97 -23.76 -13.44 -10.52
C GLU A 97 -22.81 -12.23 -10.45
N LEU A 98 -21.56 -12.43 -10.00
CA LEU A 98 -20.58 -11.36 -9.88
C LEU A 98 -20.18 -10.73 -11.23
N GLU A 99 -20.17 -11.49 -12.32
CA GLU A 99 -19.92 -10.96 -13.67
C GLU A 99 -21.04 -10.01 -14.14
N THR A 100 -22.22 -10.07 -13.54
CA THR A 100 -23.34 -9.18 -13.83
C THR A 100 -23.51 -8.03 -12.84
N ASP A 101 -22.81 -8.08 -11.71
CA ASP A 101 -22.85 -7.05 -10.67
C ASP A 101 -22.07 -5.79 -11.08
N GLU A 102 -22.44 -4.66 -10.48
CA GLU A 102 -21.70 -3.42 -10.63
C GLU A 102 -20.44 -3.44 -9.76
N PHE A 103 -19.32 -3.02 -10.34
CA PHE A 103 -18.07 -2.80 -9.62
C PHE A 103 -17.66 -1.34 -9.75
N TYR A 104 -17.18 -0.79 -8.64
CA TYR A 104 -16.73 0.59 -8.54
C TYR A 104 -15.21 0.63 -8.63
N HIS A 105 -14.72 1.52 -9.48
CA HIS A 105 -13.28 1.79 -9.57
C HIS A 105 -12.76 2.36 -8.25
N LYS A 106 -11.66 1.80 -7.77
CA LYS A 106 -10.97 2.16 -6.52
C LYS A 106 -9.51 2.39 -6.85
N SER A 107 -9.05 3.62 -6.59
CA SER A 107 -7.70 4.07 -6.90
C SER A 107 -7.20 4.96 -5.78
N ASN A 108 -5.99 4.67 -5.30
CA ASN A 108 -5.19 5.56 -4.46
C ASN A 108 -3.69 5.24 -4.66
N ASP A 109 -2.83 5.75 -3.79
CA ASP A 109 -1.41 5.46 -3.82
C ASP A 109 -1.09 3.96 -3.70
N LEU A 110 -1.85 3.22 -2.89
CA LEU A 110 -1.62 1.81 -2.59
C LEU A 110 -2.17 0.86 -3.66
N TYR A 111 -3.25 1.21 -4.36
CA TYR A 111 -3.97 0.28 -5.21
C TYR A 111 -4.71 0.90 -6.39
N GLU A 112 -4.96 0.06 -7.39
CA GLU A 112 -5.76 0.34 -8.58
C GLU A 112 -6.54 -0.93 -8.92
N PHE A 113 -7.85 -0.97 -8.66
CA PHE A 113 -8.73 -2.10 -9.00
C PHE A 113 -10.21 -1.71 -9.04
N TYR A 114 -11.09 -2.68 -9.29
CA TYR A 114 -12.54 -2.52 -9.19
C TYR A 114 -13.09 -3.39 -8.06
N GLN A 115 -14.01 -2.84 -7.25
CA GLN A 115 -14.58 -3.50 -6.08
C GLN A 115 -16.12 -3.53 -6.15
N SER A 116 -16.73 -4.64 -5.76
CA SER A 116 -18.19 -4.70 -5.56
C SER A 116 -18.63 -3.85 -4.35
N GLU A 117 -19.94 -3.64 -4.19
CA GLU A 117 -20.48 -3.32 -2.86
C GLU A 117 -20.08 -4.42 -1.84
N ASP A 118 -20.13 -4.08 -0.54
CA ASP A 118 -19.96 -5.07 0.53
C ASP A 118 -20.94 -6.24 0.34
N LEU A 119 -20.43 -7.47 0.22
CA LEU A 119 -21.27 -8.63 -0.06
C LEU A 119 -22.19 -9.00 1.10
N LYS A 120 -22.03 -8.38 2.27
CA LYS A 120 -23.06 -8.35 3.33
C LYS A 120 -24.40 -7.80 2.84
N LEU A 121 -24.36 -6.88 1.88
CA LEU A 121 -25.54 -6.23 1.31
C LEU A 121 -26.01 -6.89 0.00
N SER A 122 -25.28 -7.91 -0.48
CA SER A 122 -25.64 -8.61 -1.72
C SER A 122 -27.06 -9.20 -1.64
N LYS A 123 -27.76 -9.11 -2.77
CA LYS A 123 -29.11 -9.65 -2.97
C LYS A 123 -29.12 -10.90 -3.85
N ASN A 124 -27.96 -11.27 -4.39
CA ASN A 124 -27.83 -12.40 -5.30
C ASN A 124 -27.80 -13.71 -4.52
N GLN A 125 -28.60 -14.68 -4.95
CA GLN A 125 -28.91 -15.87 -4.15
C GLN A 125 -27.67 -16.73 -3.87
N ASN A 126 -26.84 -16.99 -4.88
CA ASN A 126 -25.64 -17.82 -4.71
C ASN A 126 -24.55 -17.08 -3.94
N THR A 127 -24.43 -15.78 -4.13
CA THR A 127 -23.50 -14.91 -3.39
C THR A 127 -23.87 -14.83 -1.91
N ILE A 128 -25.16 -14.68 -1.58
CA ILE A 128 -25.67 -14.81 -0.21
C ILE A 128 -25.35 -16.20 0.34
N LYS A 129 -25.65 -17.27 -0.40
CA LYS A 129 -25.35 -18.64 0.01
C LYS A 129 -23.85 -18.83 0.30
N LEU A 130 -22.97 -18.26 -0.50
CA LEU A 130 -21.53 -18.33 -0.30
C LEU A 130 -21.12 -17.59 0.99
N ARG A 131 -21.59 -16.35 1.19
CA ARG A 131 -21.35 -15.57 2.41
C ARG A 131 -21.80 -16.34 3.65
N GLU A 132 -23.04 -16.83 3.67
CA GLU A 132 -23.58 -17.57 4.82
C GLU A 132 -22.79 -18.87 5.06
N THR A 133 -22.26 -19.50 4.01
CA THR A 133 -21.39 -20.68 4.16
C THR A 133 -20.05 -20.32 4.80
N ILE A 134 -19.34 -19.31 4.26
CA ILE A 134 -18.02 -18.87 4.73
C ILE A 134 -18.07 -18.44 6.20
N TYR A 135 -19.14 -17.75 6.60
CA TYR A 135 -19.31 -17.25 7.97
C TYR A 135 -20.20 -18.14 8.85
N SER A 136 -20.57 -19.34 8.37
CA SER A 136 -21.27 -20.33 9.20
C SER A 136 -20.39 -20.75 10.39
N GLU A 137 -21.03 -21.14 11.50
CA GLU A 137 -20.33 -21.62 12.70
C GLU A 137 -19.38 -22.78 12.37
N SER A 138 -19.82 -23.71 11.51
CA SER A 138 -19.05 -24.87 11.06
C SER A 138 -17.82 -24.50 10.25
N PHE A 139 -17.95 -23.58 9.28
CA PHE A 139 -16.82 -23.14 8.47
C PHE A 139 -15.81 -22.33 9.30
N VAL A 140 -16.29 -21.37 10.10
CA VAL A 140 -15.45 -20.55 10.97
C VAL A 140 -14.74 -21.41 12.01
N GLN A 141 -15.42 -22.41 12.59
CA GLN A 141 -14.82 -23.40 13.48
C GLN A 141 -13.74 -24.21 12.75
N THR A 142 -13.99 -24.63 11.51
CA THR A 142 -12.99 -25.34 10.70
C THR A 142 -11.74 -24.48 10.47
N ILE A 143 -11.88 -23.21 10.06
CA ILE A 143 -10.75 -22.29 9.90
C ILE A 143 -10.06 -22.04 11.26
N SER A 144 -10.82 -21.91 12.35
CA SER A 144 -10.29 -21.76 13.70
C SER A 144 -9.45 -22.96 14.13
N GLU A 145 -9.85 -24.18 13.75
CA GLU A 145 -9.12 -25.40 14.05
C GLU A 145 -7.87 -25.56 13.18
N LEU A 146 -7.98 -25.30 11.88
CA LEU A 146 -6.87 -25.34 10.92
C LEU A 146 -5.79 -24.32 11.27
N THR A 147 -6.21 -23.09 11.57
CA THR A 147 -5.28 -22.05 11.96
C THR A 147 -4.84 -22.26 13.40
N GLY A 148 -5.70 -22.70 14.32
CA GLY A 148 -5.46 -22.68 15.76
C GLY A 148 -5.73 -21.32 16.43
N ILE A 149 -6.50 -20.46 15.77
CA ILE A 149 -6.92 -19.12 16.24
C ILE A 149 -8.40 -19.20 16.58
N GLN A 150 -8.83 -18.53 17.65
CA GLN A 150 -10.25 -18.37 17.92
C GLN A 150 -10.80 -17.23 17.05
N LEU A 151 -11.71 -17.57 16.14
CA LEU A 151 -12.36 -16.63 15.22
C LEU A 151 -13.86 -16.53 15.52
N ASP A 152 -14.49 -15.49 14.99
CA ASP A 152 -15.93 -15.32 15.00
C ASP A 152 -16.51 -15.19 13.58
N SER A 153 -17.85 -15.23 13.52
CA SER A 153 -18.64 -15.23 12.30
C SER A 153 -18.98 -13.84 11.78
N THR A 154 -18.27 -12.78 12.22
CA THR A 154 -18.52 -11.43 11.70
C THR A 154 -18.21 -11.40 10.20
N PRO A 155 -19.22 -11.19 9.33
CA PRO A 155 -18.96 -11.14 7.90
C PRO A 155 -18.10 -9.93 7.58
N ASP A 156 -17.09 -10.10 6.72
CA ASP A 156 -16.23 -9.03 6.19
C ASP A 156 -15.64 -9.49 4.86
N LEU A 157 -16.32 -9.21 3.74
CA LEU A 157 -15.92 -9.70 2.42
C LEU A 157 -16.44 -8.82 1.28
N SER A 158 -15.64 -8.69 0.23
CA SER A 158 -15.98 -8.03 -1.03
C SER A 158 -15.44 -8.82 -2.22
N ALA A 159 -16.04 -8.63 -3.39
CA ALA A 159 -15.47 -9.10 -4.64
C ALA A 159 -14.57 -8.03 -5.25
N HIS A 160 -13.48 -8.46 -5.90
CA HIS A 160 -12.50 -7.60 -6.54
C HIS A 160 -12.22 -8.09 -7.96
N GLN A 161 -12.16 -7.14 -8.89
CA GLN A 161 -11.74 -7.34 -10.27
C GLN A 161 -10.45 -6.56 -10.51
N TYR A 162 -9.42 -7.26 -10.98
CA TYR A 162 -8.20 -6.64 -11.48
C TYR A 162 -8.14 -6.91 -12.99
N ILE A 163 -8.17 -5.83 -13.78
CA ILE A 163 -7.92 -5.86 -15.24
C ILE A 163 -6.48 -5.44 -15.54
N GLN A 164 -6.10 -5.34 -16.81
CA GLN A 164 -4.75 -4.92 -17.19
C GLN A 164 -4.29 -3.67 -16.42
N SER A 165 -3.06 -3.70 -15.91
CA SER A 165 -2.40 -2.67 -15.12
C SER A 165 -3.00 -2.36 -13.75
N ASN A 166 -3.99 -3.13 -13.29
CA ASN A 166 -4.46 -3.08 -11.91
C ASN A 166 -3.50 -3.83 -10.96
N TYR A 167 -3.39 -3.36 -9.72
CA TYR A 167 -2.49 -3.87 -8.69
C TYR A 167 -2.96 -3.49 -7.28
N LEU A 168 -2.36 -4.10 -6.27
CA LEU A 168 -2.44 -3.70 -4.86
C LEU A 168 -1.04 -3.87 -4.26
N LEU A 169 -0.38 -2.78 -3.90
CA LEU A 169 1.04 -2.76 -3.50
C LEU A 169 1.26 -3.35 -2.09
N CYS A 170 2.51 -3.37 -1.64
CA CYS A 170 2.93 -4.02 -0.40
C CYS A 170 2.24 -3.45 0.85
N HIS A 171 1.49 -4.30 1.57
CA HIS A 171 0.79 -3.99 2.82
C HIS A 171 0.70 -5.24 3.72
N ASP A 172 0.32 -5.10 5.00
CA ASP A 172 0.29 -6.21 5.96
C ASP A 172 -1.11 -6.67 6.40
N ASP A 173 -2.16 -5.90 6.04
CA ASP A 173 -3.55 -6.06 6.47
C ASP A 173 -3.78 -5.99 8.01
N ASP A 174 -2.77 -5.65 8.82
CA ASP A 174 -2.81 -5.62 10.29
C ASP A 174 -3.50 -4.35 10.82
N ILE A 175 -4.73 -4.11 10.36
CA ILE A 175 -5.58 -2.99 10.80
C ILE A 175 -6.21 -3.33 12.15
N LYS A 176 -5.85 -2.57 13.20
CA LYS A 176 -6.31 -2.79 14.58
C LYS A 176 -7.32 -1.74 15.00
N ASP A 177 -8.48 -2.20 15.48
CA ASP A 177 -9.35 -1.39 16.33
C ASP A 177 -8.85 -1.47 17.78
N ASP A 178 -7.94 -0.56 18.13
CA ASP A 178 -7.29 -0.49 19.44
C ASP A 178 -8.26 -0.21 20.60
N GLU A 179 -9.47 0.30 20.31
CA GLU A 179 -10.48 0.59 21.35
C GLU A 179 -11.18 -0.69 21.83
N ASN A 180 -11.42 -1.65 20.92
CA ASN A 180 -12.20 -2.84 21.19
C ASN A 180 -11.39 -4.14 21.34
N MET A 181 -10.07 -4.12 21.09
CA MET A 181 -9.19 -5.30 21.17
C MET A 181 -9.74 -6.50 20.37
N HIS A 182 -10.40 -6.21 19.26
CA HIS A 182 -11.10 -7.14 18.40
C HIS A 182 -10.95 -6.66 16.95
N GLY A 183 -10.72 -7.57 16.02
CA GLY A 183 -10.53 -7.19 14.62
C GLY A 183 -10.06 -8.35 13.77
N ARG A 184 -9.50 -8.01 12.60
CA ARG A 184 -9.05 -8.98 11.59
C ARG A 184 -7.94 -9.86 12.15
N ARG A 185 -8.05 -11.18 11.95
CA ARG A 185 -7.07 -12.18 12.42
C ARG A 185 -6.54 -13.07 11.31
N VAL A 186 -7.38 -13.38 10.32
CA VAL A 186 -7.03 -14.23 9.19
C VAL A 186 -7.60 -13.59 7.93
N ALA A 187 -6.72 -13.20 6.99
CA ALA A 187 -7.14 -12.81 5.66
C ALA A 187 -7.42 -14.05 4.81
N PHE A 188 -8.37 -13.95 3.89
CA PHE A 188 -8.60 -14.97 2.88
C PHE A 188 -8.92 -14.38 1.50
N ILE A 189 -8.60 -15.16 0.47
CA ILE A 189 -8.91 -14.87 -0.93
C ILE A 189 -9.41 -16.16 -1.60
N ILE A 190 -10.57 -16.12 -2.24
CA ILE A 190 -11.12 -17.18 -3.09
C ILE A 190 -11.00 -16.72 -4.53
N TYR A 191 -10.18 -17.42 -5.32
CA TYR A 191 -9.95 -17.07 -6.71
C TYR A 191 -11.04 -17.63 -7.64
N LEU A 192 -11.60 -16.72 -8.45
CA LEU A 192 -12.62 -17.01 -9.48
C LEU A 192 -12.08 -16.76 -10.90
N VAL A 193 -10.75 -16.83 -11.05
CA VAL A 193 -10.03 -16.66 -12.33
C VAL A 193 -10.35 -17.80 -13.31
N ASP A 194 -10.09 -17.57 -14.60
CA ASP A 194 -10.20 -18.64 -15.60
C ASP A 194 -9.26 -19.82 -15.29
N ASN A 195 -9.67 -21.03 -15.67
CA ASN A 195 -8.91 -22.26 -15.39
C ASN A 195 -7.50 -22.29 -16.03
N ASP A 196 -7.29 -21.51 -17.09
CA ASP A 196 -6.04 -21.38 -17.82
C ASP A 196 -5.21 -20.17 -17.35
N TRP A 197 -5.49 -19.57 -16.18
CA TRP A 197 -4.67 -18.48 -15.65
C TRP A 197 -3.24 -18.93 -15.37
N THR A 198 -2.26 -18.21 -15.92
CA THR A 198 -0.84 -18.52 -15.76
C THR A 198 -0.08 -17.35 -15.13
N LYS A 199 1.20 -17.58 -14.79
CA LYS A 199 2.06 -16.55 -14.17
C LYS A 199 2.30 -15.36 -15.10
N GLU A 200 2.30 -15.59 -16.41
CA GLU A 200 2.54 -14.58 -17.44
C GLU A 200 1.42 -13.53 -17.51
N TYR A 201 0.22 -13.86 -17.00
CA TYR A 201 -0.88 -12.90 -16.89
C TYR A 201 -0.75 -11.94 -15.69
N GLY A 202 0.29 -12.10 -14.86
CA GLY A 202 0.47 -11.30 -13.65
C GLY A 202 -0.57 -11.61 -12.58
N GLY A 203 -0.90 -10.65 -11.72
CA GLY A 203 -1.93 -10.83 -10.69
C GLY A 203 -1.55 -11.83 -9.59
N CYS A 204 -0.27 -12.16 -9.44
CA CYS A 204 0.19 -13.08 -8.40
C CYS A 204 0.03 -12.46 -7.01
N LEU A 205 -0.25 -13.30 -6.01
CA LEU A 205 -0.12 -12.91 -4.60
C LEU A 205 1.35 -13.08 -4.22
N ASP A 206 2.06 -11.97 -4.09
CA ASP A 206 3.47 -11.95 -3.71
C ASP A 206 3.60 -11.72 -2.20
N LEU A 207 4.50 -12.45 -1.55
CA LEU A 207 4.79 -12.36 -0.12
C LEU A 207 6.24 -11.94 0.09
N PHE A 208 6.49 -11.06 1.05
CA PHE A 208 7.81 -10.51 1.35
C PHE A 208 8.45 -11.19 2.56
N ASN A 209 9.77 -11.41 2.57
CA ASN A 209 10.43 -11.62 3.86
C ASN A 209 10.48 -10.29 4.62
N THR A 210 11.00 -10.36 5.85
CA THR A 210 11.26 -9.18 6.66
C THR A 210 12.72 -9.11 7.07
N ASP A 211 13.23 -7.88 7.17
CA ASP A 211 14.56 -7.60 7.69
C ASP A 211 14.61 -7.74 9.23
N SER A 212 15.78 -7.43 9.81
CA SER A 212 15.96 -7.48 11.28
C SER A 212 15.08 -6.52 12.08
N GLN A 213 14.49 -5.51 11.44
CA GLN A 213 13.57 -4.53 12.03
C GLN A 213 12.10 -4.90 11.80
N GLY A 214 11.82 -5.97 11.05
CA GLY A 214 10.47 -6.40 10.70
C GLY A 214 9.89 -5.70 9.47
N HIS A 215 10.68 -4.91 8.74
CA HIS A 215 10.22 -4.27 7.49
C HIS A 215 10.32 -5.26 6.32
N PRO A 216 9.43 -5.20 5.32
CA PRO A 216 9.50 -6.07 4.16
C PRO A 216 10.74 -5.79 3.32
N ASP A 217 11.32 -6.83 2.73
CA ASP A 217 12.52 -6.74 1.89
C ASP A 217 12.23 -7.03 0.40
N GLN A 218 12.25 -8.30 0.00
CA GLN A 218 12.09 -8.83 -1.34
C GLN A 218 10.97 -9.87 -1.34
N VAL A 219 10.30 -9.99 -2.48
CA VAL A 219 9.32 -11.05 -2.70
C VAL A 219 10.03 -12.41 -2.64
N SER A 220 9.64 -13.25 -1.68
CA SER A 220 10.22 -14.57 -1.45
C SER A 220 9.33 -15.70 -1.96
N LEU A 221 8.02 -15.44 -2.07
CA LEU A 221 7.03 -16.38 -2.58
C LEU A 221 6.04 -15.63 -3.45
N SER A 222 5.71 -16.18 -4.62
CA SER A 222 4.74 -15.62 -5.56
C SER A 222 3.74 -16.71 -5.94
N ILE A 223 2.47 -16.52 -5.56
CA ILE A 223 1.39 -17.49 -5.74
C ILE A 223 0.53 -17.06 -6.92
N THR A 224 0.55 -17.88 -7.99
CA THR A 224 -0.35 -17.68 -9.14
C THR A 224 -1.79 -18.04 -8.75
N PRO A 225 -2.78 -17.16 -9.00
CA PRO A 225 -4.18 -17.45 -8.67
C PRO A 225 -4.68 -18.63 -9.50
N LYS A 226 -5.51 -19.47 -8.89
CA LYS A 226 -6.10 -20.65 -9.52
C LYS A 226 -7.57 -20.77 -9.18
N TRP A 227 -8.39 -21.10 -10.17
CA TRP A 227 -9.82 -21.32 -10.00
C TRP A 227 -10.13 -22.16 -8.76
N ASN A 228 -11.15 -21.75 -7.99
CA ASN A 228 -11.68 -22.47 -6.83
C ASN A 228 -10.59 -22.80 -5.78
N THR A 229 -9.59 -21.93 -5.64
CA THR A 229 -8.58 -22.05 -4.59
C THR A 229 -8.80 -20.94 -3.57
N MET A 230 -9.02 -21.33 -2.31
CA MET A 230 -8.96 -20.38 -1.19
C MET A 230 -7.53 -20.32 -0.69
N VAL A 231 -7.01 -19.10 -0.56
CA VAL A 231 -5.77 -18.81 0.14
C VAL A 231 -6.10 -18.13 1.45
N PHE A 232 -5.42 -18.47 2.54
CA PHE A 232 -5.54 -17.75 3.80
C PHE A 232 -4.24 -17.74 4.59
N PHE A 233 -4.06 -16.70 5.42
CA PHE A 233 -2.90 -16.56 6.29
C PHE A 233 -3.28 -15.76 7.55
N GLU A 234 -2.52 -15.98 8.63
CA GLU A 234 -2.69 -15.22 9.87
C GLU A 234 -2.11 -13.81 9.69
N LEU A 235 -2.87 -12.81 10.09
CA LEU A 235 -2.42 -11.43 10.09
C LEU A 235 -1.43 -11.18 11.23
N SER A 236 -0.38 -10.44 10.89
CA SER A 236 0.65 -10.04 11.83
C SER A 236 1.30 -8.73 11.35
N PRO A 237 2.07 -8.05 12.20
CA PRO A 237 2.86 -6.88 11.79
C PRO A 237 3.90 -7.15 10.68
N THR A 238 4.06 -8.41 10.27
CA THR A 238 5.04 -8.87 9.29
C THR A 238 4.39 -9.70 8.17
N SER A 239 3.05 -9.72 8.06
CA SER A 239 2.34 -10.44 6.99
C SER A 239 2.31 -9.65 5.67
N TYR A 240 3.46 -9.09 5.28
CA TYR A 240 3.57 -8.23 4.11
C TYR A 240 3.34 -8.99 2.81
N HIS A 241 2.41 -8.50 2.01
CA HIS A 241 2.02 -9.08 0.73
C HIS A 241 1.52 -8.01 -0.25
N GLN A 242 1.43 -8.38 -1.53
CA GLN A 242 0.87 -7.53 -2.59
C GLN A 242 0.14 -8.38 -3.63
N VAL A 243 -0.71 -7.75 -4.44
CA VAL A 243 -1.19 -8.28 -5.72
C VAL A 243 -0.36 -7.64 -6.82
N ALA A 244 0.52 -8.44 -7.43
CA ALA A 244 1.32 -8.02 -8.58
C ALA A 244 0.42 -7.52 -9.72
N GLU A 245 0.94 -6.60 -10.53
CA GLU A 245 0.24 -6.04 -11.69
C GLU A 245 -0.35 -7.15 -12.58
N VAL A 246 -1.61 -7.00 -12.99
CA VAL A 246 -2.22 -7.85 -14.02
C VAL A 246 -1.73 -7.39 -15.39
N LEU A 247 -1.09 -8.29 -16.14
CA LEU A 247 -0.42 -7.96 -17.39
C LEU A 247 -1.26 -8.30 -18.63
N THR A 248 -2.27 -9.16 -18.48
CA THR A 248 -3.14 -9.56 -19.59
C THR A 248 -4.23 -8.53 -19.87
N SER A 249 -4.46 -8.26 -21.16
CA SER A 249 -5.52 -7.37 -21.64
C SER A 249 -6.85 -8.07 -21.94
N THR A 250 -6.87 -9.40 -21.88
CA THR A 250 -8.00 -10.22 -22.38
C THR A 250 -8.77 -10.94 -21.30
N LYS A 251 -8.29 -10.92 -20.05
CA LYS A 251 -8.88 -11.65 -18.92
C LYS A 251 -9.02 -10.75 -17.71
N VAL A 252 -9.96 -11.09 -16.84
CA VAL A 252 -10.20 -10.41 -15.56
C VAL A 252 -9.77 -11.32 -14.42
N ARG A 253 -8.92 -10.83 -13.53
CA ARG A 253 -8.60 -11.54 -12.28
C ARG A 253 -9.71 -11.25 -11.27
N LEU A 254 -10.73 -12.11 -11.26
CA LEU A 254 -11.83 -12.04 -10.29
C LEU A 254 -11.49 -12.83 -9.02
N SER A 255 -11.76 -12.24 -7.86
CA SER A 255 -11.64 -12.90 -6.56
C SER A 255 -12.65 -12.38 -5.56
N ILE A 256 -13.00 -13.19 -4.57
CA ILE A 256 -13.67 -12.74 -3.35
C ILE A 256 -12.64 -12.78 -2.24
N SER A 257 -12.44 -11.68 -1.53
CA SER A 257 -11.51 -11.63 -0.39
C SER A 257 -12.16 -10.98 0.81
N GLY A 258 -11.60 -11.26 1.97
CA GLY A 258 -12.17 -10.84 3.24
C GLY A 258 -11.34 -11.29 4.43
N TRP A 259 -11.90 -11.13 5.61
CA TRP A 259 -11.22 -11.44 6.86
C TRP A 259 -12.13 -12.18 7.84
N PHE A 260 -11.54 -13.15 8.54
CA PHE A 260 -12.12 -13.65 9.77
C PHE A 260 -11.64 -12.81 10.96
N HIS A 261 -12.57 -12.46 11.83
CA HIS A 261 -12.34 -11.59 12.98
C HIS A 261 -12.14 -12.40 14.26
N GLY A 262 -11.57 -11.77 15.28
CA GLY A 262 -11.39 -12.34 16.61
C GLY A 262 -10.64 -11.39 17.56
N ALA A 263 -10.37 -11.85 18.78
CA ALA A 263 -9.64 -11.04 19.77
C ALA A 263 -8.21 -10.72 19.32
N LEU A 264 -7.76 -9.47 19.49
CA LEU A 264 -6.40 -9.02 19.17
C LEU A 264 -5.48 -9.23 20.39
N ASN A 265 -4.22 -9.61 20.16
CA ASN A 265 -3.28 -9.93 21.25
C ASN A 265 -2.06 -8.98 21.35
N THR A 266 -1.87 -8.01 20.44
CA THR A 266 -0.69 -7.12 20.47
C THR A 266 -0.94 -5.71 19.92
N ARG A 267 -0.46 -4.69 20.66
CA ARG A 267 -0.29 -3.29 20.21
C ARG A 267 1.07 -3.14 19.54
N LEU A 268 1.14 -2.50 18.37
CA LEU A 268 2.41 -2.24 17.67
C LEU A 268 3.14 -1.01 18.23
N SER A 269 4.46 -1.10 18.25
CA SER A 269 5.41 -0.05 18.63
C SER A 269 5.97 0.64 17.38
N CYS A 270 5.86 1.97 17.29
CA CYS A 270 6.46 2.77 16.21
C CYS A 270 8.00 2.70 16.23
N ALA A 271 8.60 2.40 15.07
CA ALA A 271 10.01 2.66 14.82
C ALA A 271 10.26 4.17 14.66
N GLN A 272 11.39 4.66 15.18
CA GLN A 272 11.80 6.07 15.12
C GLN A 272 12.86 6.29 14.04
N TYR A 273 12.67 7.33 13.22
CA TYR A 273 13.60 7.74 12.17
C TYR A 273 14.73 8.64 12.73
N VAL A 274 15.98 8.34 12.38
CA VAL A 274 17.17 9.13 12.73
C VAL A 274 17.48 10.14 11.61
N PRO A 275 17.72 11.44 11.91
CA PRO A 275 18.09 12.42 10.89
C PRO A 275 19.62 12.53 10.75
N LEU A 276 20.11 12.72 9.52
CA LEU A 276 21.54 12.90 9.23
C LEU A 276 21.92 14.28 8.65
N VAL A 277 23.25 14.45 8.61
CA VAL A 277 24.13 15.62 8.72
C VAL A 277 24.19 16.53 7.47
N SER A 278 24.50 17.81 7.68
CA SER A 278 24.73 18.84 6.66
C SER A 278 26.14 18.82 6.05
N VAL A 279 26.26 19.07 4.74
CA VAL A 279 27.54 19.26 4.02
C VAL A 279 27.73 20.73 3.61
N ASN A 280 28.99 21.17 3.58
CA ASN A 280 29.43 22.55 3.35
C ASN A 280 29.78 22.82 1.87
N PRO A 281 29.36 23.94 1.22
CA PRO A 281 29.56 24.11 -0.22
C PRO A 281 30.02 25.51 -0.65
N ASP A 282 31.23 25.66 -1.19
CA ASP A 282 31.71 26.94 -1.74
C ASP A 282 32.57 26.74 -3.00
N GLN A 283 31.96 26.50 -4.19
CA GLN A 283 32.48 26.91 -5.51
C GLN A 283 31.49 26.62 -6.68
N TYR A 284 30.38 27.35 -6.81
CA TYR A 284 29.48 27.23 -7.99
C TYR A 284 29.22 28.59 -8.64
N ASN A 285 28.93 28.62 -9.94
CA ASN A 285 28.39 29.80 -10.62
C ASN A 285 26.98 29.48 -11.14
N ILE A 286 25.95 30.04 -10.51
CA ILE A 286 24.55 29.76 -10.87
C ILE A 286 24.22 30.17 -12.32
N ASN A 287 24.92 31.17 -12.87
CA ASN A 287 24.72 31.67 -14.23
C ASN A 287 25.23 30.71 -15.31
N GLU A 288 25.98 29.67 -14.95
CA GLU A 288 26.43 28.62 -15.89
C GLU A 288 25.51 27.41 -15.89
N ILE A 289 24.62 27.30 -14.89
CA ILE A 289 23.82 26.11 -14.61
C ILE A 289 22.33 26.38 -14.86
N VAL A 290 21.82 27.49 -14.33
CA VAL A 290 20.40 27.85 -14.36
C VAL A 290 20.10 28.75 -15.55
N ASN A 291 18.91 28.60 -16.12
CA ASN A 291 18.39 29.44 -17.17
C ASN A 291 18.36 30.92 -16.71
N PRO A 292 19.02 31.85 -17.45
CA PRO A 292 19.14 33.25 -17.03
C PRO A 292 17.80 33.96 -16.79
N SER A 293 16.71 33.53 -17.43
CA SER A 293 15.38 34.14 -17.26
C SER A 293 14.93 34.11 -15.78
N TYR A 294 15.23 33.03 -15.07
CA TYR A 294 14.89 32.83 -13.65
C TYR A 294 15.82 33.55 -12.68
N LEU A 295 16.94 34.08 -13.16
CA LEU A 295 17.91 34.82 -12.36
C LEU A 295 17.70 36.34 -12.42
N THR A 296 16.87 36.82 -13.34
CA THR A 296 16.55 38.25 -13.47
C THR A 296 15.67 38.75 -12.32
N GLU A 297 15.75 40.04 -12.00
CA GLU A 297 14.89 40.65 -10.98
C GLU A 297 13.40 40.47 -11.29
N GLN A 298 13.03 40.56 -12.57
CA GLN A 298 11.65 40.35 -13.02
C GLN A 298 11.24 38.88 -12.88
N GLY A 299 12.09 37.94 -13.32
CA GLY A 299 11.83 36.50 -13.18
C GLY A 299 11.63 36.09 -11.72
N ILE A 300 12.48 36.58 -10.80
CA ILE A 300 12.34 36.33 -9.36
C ILE A 300 10.99 36.90 -8.84
N LYS A 301 10.60 38.11 -9.25
CA LYS A 301 9.31 38.70 -8.86
C LYS A 301 8.12 37.88 -9.36
N ASP A 302 8.19 37.37 -10.59
CA ASP A 302 7.13 36.56 -11.18
C ASP A 302 7.00 35.20 -10.48
N ILE A 303 8.12 34.55 -10.15
CA ILE A 303 8.13 33.32 -9.36
C ILE A 303 7.46 33.53 -8.00
N ILE A 304 7.88 34.58 -7.26
CA ILE A 304 7.30 34.89 -5.95
C ILE A 304 5.79 35.15 -6.05
N LYS A 305 5.36 35.84 -7.11
CA LYS A 305 3.95 36.16 -7.33
C LYS A 305 3.11 34.90 -7.50
N VAL A 306 3.58 33.91 -8.26
CA VAL A 306 2.88 32.64 -8.46
C VAL A 306 2.91 31.80 -7.18
N LEU A 307 4.07 31.61 -6.56
CA LEU A 307 4.18 30.82 -5.32
C LEU A 307 3.32 31.35 -4.18
N ARG A 308 3.15 32.67 -4.06
CA ARG A 308 2.26 33.27 -3.05
C ARG A 308 0.77 32.97 -3.30
N ARG A 309 0.39 32.71 -4.54
CA ARG A 309 -1.00 32.49 -4.93
C ARG A 309 -1.35 31.01 -4.96
N GLU A 310 -0.46 30.19 -5.53
CA GLU A 310 -0.73 28.78 -5.85
C GLU A 310 -0.01 27.80 -4.90
N ALA A 311 0.86 28.29 -4.02
CA ALA A 311 1.78 27.47 -3.19
C ALA A 311 2.68 26.49 -3.98
N SER A 312 2.64 26.55 -5.31
CA SER A 312 3.39 25.68 -6.21
C SER A 312 3.77 26.42 -7.51
N ILE A 313 4.84 25.97 -8.18
CA ILE A 313 5.25 26.48 -9.50
C ILE A 313 6.11 25.44 -10.25
N GLU A 314 5.98 25.39 -11.56
CA GLU A 314 6.82 24.60 -12.47
C GLU A 314 7.69 25.54 -13.33
N LEU A 315 9.01 25.47 -13.16
CA LEU A 315 9.99 26.24 -13.95
C LEU A 315 10.54 25.37 -15.08
N GLN A 316 10.00 25.53 -16.28
CA GLN A 316 10.41 24.75 -17.46
C GLN A 316 11.74 25.22 -18.04
N GLN A 317 12.51 24.30 -18.62
CA GLN A 317 13.86 24.58 -19.10
C GLN A 317 14.74 25.22 -18.01
N PHE A 318 14.65 24.68 -16.79
CA PHE A 318 15.28 25.26 -15.61
C PHE A 318 16.80 25.26 -15.71
N LEU A 319 17.40 24.12 -16.05
CA LEU A 319 18.82 24.04 -16.36
C LEU A 319 19.07 24.59 -17.76
N GLN A 320 20.26 25.17 -17.97
CA GLN A 320 20.69 25.50 -19.33
C GLN A 320 20.77 24.25 -20.19
N GLN A 321 20.42 24.40 -21.46
CA GLN A 321 20.19 23.28 -22.37
C GLN A 321 21.40 22.35 -22.47
N ASN A 322 22.62 22.89 -22.56
CA ASN A 322 23.87 22.11 -22.62
C ASN A 322 24.11 21.28 -21.35
N ILE A 323 23.79 21.83 -20.17
CA ILE A 323 23.91 21.12 -18.89
C ILE A 323 22.88 20.00 -18.81
N TYR A 324 21.65 20.26 -19.23
CA TYR A 324 20.58 19.27 -19.23
C TYR A 324 20.86 18.10 -20.19
N GLU A 325 21.31 18.39 -21.41
CA GLU A 325 21.69 17.36 -22.39
C GLU A 325 22.83 16.48 -21.87
N GLN A 326 23.85 17.09 -21.27
CA GLN A 326 24.94 16.35 -20.64
C GLN A 326 24.44 15.47 -19.48
N LEU A 327 23.47 15.95 -18.70
CA LEU A 327 22.88 15.21 -17.57
C LEU A 327 22.13 13.98 -18.04
N ILE A 328 21.26 14.11 -19.05
CA ILE A 328 20.54 12.99 -19.64
C ILE A 328 21.51 11.92 -20.20
N VAL A 329 22.51 12.33 -20.98
CA VAL A 329 23.53 11.41 -21.51
C VAL A 329 24.31 10.71 -20.40
N SER A 330 24.56 11.40 -19.28
CA SER A 330 25.26 10.82 -18.13
C SER A 330 24.40 9.83 -17.34
N PHE A 331 23.10 10.07 -17.18
CA PHE A 331 22.17 9.16 -16.51
C PHE A 331 22.00 7.83 -17.26
N ASN A 332 22.00 7.85 -18.59
CA ASN A 332 21.96 6.62 -19.40
C ASN A 332 23.19 5.72 -19.23
N LYS A 333 24.29 6.28 -18.73
CA LYS A 333 25.55 5.56 -18.47
C LYS A 333 25.79 5.34 -16.98
N ALA A 334 24.89 5.84 -16.13
CA ALA A 334 25.03 5.76 -14.69
C ALA A 334 24.87 4.32 -14.21
N GLN A 335 25.57 4.00 -13.13
CA GLN A 335 25.33 2.78 -12.37
C GLN A 335 24.34 3.15 -11.27
N TRP A 336 23.10 2.70 -11.44
CA TRP A 336 22.05 2.82 -10.43
C TRP A 336 22.18 1.68 -9.42
N ASP A 337 21.69 1.88 -8.20
CA ASP A 337 21.64 0.80 -7.22
C ASP A 337 20.87 -0.39 -7.80
N LYS A 338 21.41 -1.60 -7.58
CA LYS A 338 20.80 -2.84 -8.07
C LYS A 338 19.57 -3.20 -7.25
N GLN A 339 19.56 -2.85 -5.98
CA GLN A 339 18.40 -3.05 -5.12
C GLN A 339 17.57 -1.76 -5.08
N PRO A 340 16.25 -1.83 -5.26
CA PRO A 340 15.41 -0.66 -5.09
C PRO A 340 15.44 -0.20 -3.63
N THR A 341 15.42 1.11 -3.46
CA THR A 341 15.25 1.76 -2.16
C THR A 341 13.88 1.43 -1.59
N GLY A 342 13.88 0.92 -0.36
CA GLY A 342 12.69 0.51 0.37
C GLY A 342 12.45 1.34 1.65
N PRO A 343 11.65 0.80 2.59
CA PRO A 343 10.97 -0.49 2.48
C PRO A 343 9.75 -0.45 1.52
N PRO A 344 9.37 -1.56 0.87
CA PRO A 344 8.29 -1.61 -0.12
C PRO A 344 6.93 -1.07 0.33
N PHE A 345 6.59 -1.11 1.61
CA PHE A 345 5.32 -0.51 2.10
C PHE A 345 5.35 1.04 2.15
N ILE A 346 6.49 1.66 1.84
CA ILE A 346 6.67 3.12 1.78
C ILE A 346 7.12 3.55 0.39
N ARG A 347 8.02 2.79 -0.24
CA ARG A 347 8.64 3.19 -1.52
C ARG A 347 9.36 2.02 -2.19
N ARG A 348 9.50 2.15 -3.50
CA ARG A 348 10.32 1.30 -4.35
C ARG A 348 10.79 2.12 -5.55
N TYR A 349 12.06 2.49 -5.60
CA TYR A 349 12.70 3.17 -6.75
C TYR A 349 14.22 3.00 -6.66
N GLN A 350 14.98 3.23 -7.73
CA GLN A 350 16.44 3.15 -7.65
C GLN A 350 17.06 4.50 -7.29
N LEU A 351 18.11 4.46 -6.48
CA LEU A 351 18.91 5.64 -6.17
C LEU A 351 20.23 5.60 -6.94
N LEU A 352 20.74 6.77 -7.26
CA LEU A 352 22.11 6.93 -7.72
C LEU A 352 23.03 7.00 -6.48
N MET A 353 23.58 5.87 -6.06
CA MET A 353 24.45 5.74 -4.88
C MET A 353 25.58 4.74 -5.13
N ASP A 354 26.58 4.74 -4.26
CA ASP A 354 27.50 3.62 -4.10
C ASP A 354 27.70 3.30 -2.61
N ASN A 355 26.88 2.38 -2.08
CA ASN A 355 27.22 1.44 -0.98
C ASN A 355 25.96 0.73 -0.48
N ALA A 356 26.02 -0.61 -0.40
CA ALA A 356 24.94 -1.49 0.05
C ALA A 356 24.62 -1.38 1.57
N ASP A 357 25.38 -0.60 2.34
CA ASP A 357 25.35 -0.59 3.81
C ASP A 357 25.08 0.81 4.44
N ASN A 358 24.88 1.86 3.65
CA ASN A 358 24.71 3.23 4.18
C ASN A 358 23.22 3.64 4.23
N GLU A 359 22.78 4.16 5.38
CA GLU A 359 21.42 4.73 5.56
C GLU A 359 21.18 6.03 4.73
N LEU A 360 22.18 6.56 4.01
CA LEU A 360 22.09 7.79 3.22
C LEU A 360 22.64 7.64 1.79
N PRO A 361 22.15 8.47 0.83
CA PRO A 361 22.75 8.65 -0.48
C PRO A 361 24.19 9.14 -0.40
N ASP A 362 25.14 8.22 -0.58
CA ASP A 362 26.54 8.52 -0.85
C ASP A 362 26.78 8.48 -2.36
N ILE A 363 27.08 9.64 -2.94
CA ILE A 363 27.33 9.80 -4.37
C ILE A 363 28.83 9.93 -4.71
N THR A 364 29.72 9.76 -3.72
CA THR A 364 31.16 10.07 -3.84
C THR A 364 31.89 9.26 -4.93
N ASN A 365 31.40 8.07 -5.27
CA ASN A 365 31.95 7.23 -6.33
C ASN A 365 31.18 7.32 -7.66
N THR A 366 30.17 8.19 -7.75
CA THR A 366 29.46 8.44 -9.02
C THR A 366 30.29 9.32 -9.96
N SER A 367 29.85 9.51 -11.20
CA SER A 367 30.59 10.36 -12.15
C SER A 367 30.83 11.78 -11.58
N PRO A 368 31.98 12.41 -11.86
CA PRO A 368 32.25 13.78 -11.40
C PRO A 368 31.16 14.78 -11.79
N PHE A 369 30.49 14.54 -12.92
CA PHE A 369 29.38 15.38 -13.37
C PHE A 369 28.10 15.20 -12.53
N HIS A 370 27.76 13.97 -12.13
CA HIS A 370 26.65 13.73 -11.19
C HIS A 370 26.94 14.40 -9.84
N GLN A 371 28.18 14.29 -9.35
CA GLN A 371 28.62 14.96 -8.13
C GLN A 371 28.51 16.48 -8.23
N TYR A 372 28.91 17.05 -9.37
CA TYR A 372 28.80 18.48 -9.63
C TYR A 372 27.34 18.96 -9.56
N ILE A 373 26.40 18.28 -10.22
CA ILE A 373 24.98 18.66 -10.21
C ILE A 373 24.36 18.45 -8.82
N TYR A 374 24.57 17.30 -8.18
CA TYR A 374 24.04 17.02 -6.84
C TYR A 374 24.52 18.05 -5.81
N ASN A 375 25.82 18.36 -5.83
CA ASN A 375 26.40 19.31 -4.89
C ASN A 375 26.01 20.76 -5.21
N PHE A 376 25.68 21.10 -6.46
CA PHE A 376 25.08 22.40 -6.81
C PHE A 376 23.74 22.59 -6.09
N PHE A 377 22.83 21.61 -6.11
CA PHE A 377 21.54 21.69 -5.42
C PHE A 377 21.69 21.75 -3.89
N LYS A 378 22.78 21.20 -3.34
CA LYS A 378 23.12 21.32 -1.91
C LYS A 378 23.90 22.61 -1.58
N SER A 379 24.23 23.42 -2.58
CA SER A 379 25.14 24.54 -2.41
C SER A 379 24.54 25.73 -1.67
N LYS A 380 25.39 26.55 -1.05
CA LYS A 380 24.97 27.79 -0.37
C LYS A 380 24.39 28.78 -1.37
N ILE A 381 24.91 28.77 -2.59
CA ILE A 381 24.45 29.61 -3.70
C ILE A 381 23.02 29.23 -4.08
N PHE A 382 22.75 27.94 -4.31
CA PHE A 382 21.40 27.49 -4.64
C PHE A 382 20.44 27.69 -3.47
N LYS A 383 20.87 27.42 -2.23
CA LYS A 383 20.11 27.71 -1.01
C LYS A 383 19.73 29.20 -0.90
N ASN A 384 20.66 30.10 -1.18
CA ASN A 384 20.41 31.55 -1.15
C ASN A 384 19.46 31.97 -2.28
N TYR A 385 19.58 31.37 -3.46
CA TYR A 385 18.67 31.60 -4.57
C TYR A 385 17.25 31.10 -4.23
N LEU A 386 17.11 29.88 -3.70
CA LEU A 386 15.85 29.35 -3.20
C LEU A 386 15.21 30.30 -2.18
N ALA A 387 15.98 30.77 -1.19
CA ALA A 387 15.47 31.70 -0.20
C ALA A 387 14.98 33.02 -0.80
N GLN A 388 15.56 33.48 -1.92
CA GLN A 388 15.10 34.67 -2.63
C GLN A 388 13.78 34.43 -3.37
N ILE A 389 13.66 33.32 -4.10
CA ILE A 389 12.48 33.05 -4.94
C ILE A 389 11.29 32.51 -4.15
N THR A 390 11.52 31.85 -3.01
CA THR A 390 10.44 31.29 -2.19
C THR A 390 10.11 32.13 -0.95
N ARG A 391 11.03 33.01 -0.53
CA ARG A 391 10.96 33.78 0.74
C ARG A 391 11.02 32.92 2.01
N TYR A 392 11.39 31.65 1.90
CA TYR A 392 11.63 30.77 3.04
C TYR A 392 13.12 30.60 3.32
N ASN A 393 13.50 30.64 4.59
CA ASN A 393 14.86 30.32 5.00
C ASN A 393 15.01 28.80 5.18
N ILE A 394 15.85 28.17 4.37
CA ILE A 394 16.06 26.73 4.41
C ILE A 394 16.96 26.37 5.59
N SER A 395 16.44 25.67 6.59
CA SER A 395 17.22 25.25 7.77
C SER A 395 17.97 23.94 7.53
N LYS A 396 17.29 22.96 6.92
CA LYS A 396 17.79 21.63 6.58
C LYS A 396 17.31 21.26 5.18
N ALA A 397 18.04 20.40 4.49
CA ALA A 397 17.66 19.86 3.20
C ALA A 397 18.08 18.38 3.14
N TYR A 398 17.21 17.56 2.57
CA TYR A 398 17.51 16.18 2.19
C TYR A 398 17.50 16.13 0.67
N SER A 399 18.45 15.39 0.08
CA SER A 399 18.66 15.40 -1.36
C SER A 399 19.07 14.03 -1.84
N GLU A 400 18.44 13.61 -2.92
CA GLU A 400 18.61 12.30 -3.55
C GLU A 400 18.45 12.46 -5.07
N ILE A 401 19.05 11.53 -5.83
CA ILE A 401 18.83 11.39 -7.27
C ILE A 401 18.17 10.04 -7.45
N ARG A 402 16.93 10.06 -7.97
CA ARG A 402 16.06 8.88 -8.10
C ARG A 402 15.87 8.52 -9.57
N GLN A 403 15.73 7.23 -9.83
CA GLN A 403 15.20 6.68 -11.07
C GLN A 403 13.95 5.89 -10.72
N PHE A 404 12.86 6.21 -11.43
CA PHE A 404 11.62 5.42 -11.40
C PHE A 404 11.54 4.63 -12.69
N GLN A 405 11.41 3.32 -12.57
CA GLN A 405 11.14 2.39 -13.66
C GLN A 405 9.69 1.90 -13.58
N SER A 406 9.27 1.07 -14.55
CA SER A 406 7.97 0.40 -14.49
C SER A 406 7.84 -0.40 -13.18
N GLY A 407 6.74 -0.16 -12.45
CA GLY A 407 6.44 -0.78 -11.15
C GLY A 407 7.09 -0.11 -9.94
N ASP A 408 7.79 1.00 -10.10
CA ASP A 408 8.32 1.81 -8.99
C ASP A 408 7.29 2.82 -8.48
N TYR A 409 7.33 3.14 -7.18
CA TYR A 409 6.30 3.93 -6.50
C TYR A 409 6.79 4.53 -5.18
N THR A 410 5.98 5.44 -4.64
CA THR A 410 6.03 5.94 -3.26
C THR A 410 4.62 5.85 -2.67
N LEU A 411 4.51 5.69 -1.35
CA LEU A 411 3.25 5.52 -0.61
C LEU A 411 3.20 6.44 0.60
N ILE A 412 1.99 6.86 0.96
CA ILE A 412 1.72 7.55 2.22
C ILE A 412 1.69 6.50 3.34
N HIS A 413 2.48 6.72 4.39
CA HIS A 413 2.53 5.80 5.52
C HIS A 413 2.82 6.52 6.85
N ASP A 414 2.14 6.12 7.93
CA ASP A 414 2.24 6.74 9.27
C ASP A 414 3.66 6.71 9.86
N GLN A 415 4.45 5.70 9.48
CA GLN A 415 5.86 5.57 9.90
C GLN A 415 6.82 6.44 9.08
N ALA A 416 6.36 7.06 7.99
CA ALA A 416 7.18 7.83 7.05
C ALA A 416 6.53 9.17 6.67
N LEU A 417 5.93 9.86 7.65
CA LEU A 417 5.33 11.17 7.43
C LEU A 417 6.40 12.21 7.03
N ASP A 418 6.24 12.77 5.84
CA ASP A 418 7.07 13.85 5.34
C ASP A 418 6.90 15.11 6.20
N LYS A 419 8.00 15.81 6.47
CA LYS A 419 7.99 17.07 7.22
C LYS A 419 7.44 18.20 6.36
N GLU A 420 6.81 19.18 7.02
CA GLU A 420 6.46 20.47 6.42
C GLU A 420 7.70 21.14 5.82
N GLY A 421 7.54 21.81 4.68
CA GLY A 421 8.65 22.46 4.01
C GLY A 421 8.45 22.71 2.53
N LEU A 422 9.56 22.68 1.80
CA LEU A 422 9.59 22.86 0.36
C LEU A 422 10.02 21.56 -0.30
N ASP A 423 9.20 21.07 -1.22
CA ASP A 423 9.62 20.02 -2.14
C ASP A 423 10.19 20.67 -3.39
N ILE A 424 11.41 20.29 -3.74
CA ILE A 424 12.16 20.80 -4.89
C ILE A 424 12.53 19.61 -5.75
N THR A 425 11.87 19.46 -6.89
CA THR A 425 12.06 18.30 -7.78
C THR A 425 12.43 18.77 -9.17
N LEU A 426 13.63 18.38 -9.65
CA LEU A 426 14.01 18.57 -11.05
C LEU A 426 13.70 17.28 -11.82
N CYS A 427 12.76 17.34 -12.76
CA CYS A 427 12.40 16.21 -13.59
C CYS A 427 13.35 16.07 -14.79
N CYS A 428 13.92 14.86 -14.95
CA CYS A 428 14.87 14.52 -16.00
C CYS A 428 14.34 13.34 -16.83
N ILE A 429 13.76 13.63 -18.00
CA ILE A 429 13.21 12.65 -18.94
C ILE A 429 13.66 12.97 -20.37
N GLU A 430 13.77 11.96 -21.22
CA GLU A 430 14.23 12.13 -22.60
C GLU A 430 13.11 12.60 -23.53
N GLU A 431 11.96 11.92 -23.39
CA GLU A 431 10.76 12.04 -24.23
C GLU A 431 9.61 12.68 -23.46
N ASP A 432 8.55 13.02 -24.18
CA ASP A 432 7.32 13.52 -23.57
C ASP A 432 6.63 12.40 -22.77
N TRP A 433 6.08 12.76 -21.61
CA TRP A 433 5.45 11.80 -20.71
C TRP A 433 3.99 11.56 -21.11
N ASN A 434 3.59 10.30 -21.26
CA ASN A 434 2.18 9.95 -21.36
C ASN A 434 1.60 9.78 -19.95
N HIS A 435 0.56 10.54 -19.63
CA HIS A 435 -0.11 10.46 -18.31
C HIS A 435 -0.76 9.09 -18.05
N GLU A 436 -1.07 8.31 -19.09
CA GLU A 436 -1.57 6.94 -18.96
C GLU A 436 -0.52 6.00 -18.33
N TRP A 437 0.77 6.35 -18.35
CA TRP A 437 1.83 5.59 -17.70
C TRP A 437 1.90 5.83 -16.19
N GLN A 438 1.05 6.71 -15.63
CA GLN A 438 1.12 7.16 -14.25
C GLN A 438 2.49 7.80 -13.93
N GLY A 439 2.94 7.76 -12.68
CA GLY A 439 4.23 8.36 -12.27
C GLY A 439 4.19 9.88 -12.03
N GLY A 440 2.99 10.46 -11.91
CA GLY A 440 2.81 11.80 -11.37
C GLY A 440 3.14 11.83 -9.86
N THR A 441 3.61 12.96 -9.36
CA THR A 441 3.67 13.20 -7.91
C THR A 441 2.38 13.86 -7.48
N HIS A 442 1.64 13.19 -6.60
CA HIS A 442 0.33 13.63 -6.12
C HIS A 442 0.48 14.25 -4.74
N TYR A 443 -0.12 15.42 -4.53
CA TYR A 443 -0.20 16.09 -3.24
C TYR A 443 -1.64 16.02 -2.76
N VAL A 444 -1.85 15.51 -1.55
CA VAL A 444 -3.17 15.24 -1.01
C VAL A 444 -3.31 15.79 0.40
N ALA A 445 -4.52 16.20 0.77
CA ALA A 445 -4.88 16.49 2.14
C ALA A 445 -6.19 15.78 2.46
N ARG A 446 -6.15 14.89 3.46
CA ARG A 446 -7.26 13.98 3.79
C ARG A 446 -7.63 13.13 2.55
N GLU A 447 -8.84 13.28 2.03
CA GLU A 447 -9.37 12.54 0.88
C GLU A 447 -9.35 13.38 -0.42
N GLU A 448 -8.78 14.58 -0.40
CA GLU A 448 -8.78 15.50 -1.54
C GLU A 448 -7.39 15.57 -2.21
N GLU A 449 -7.35 15.39 -3.52
CA GLU A 449 -6.16 15.70 -4.34
C GLU A 449 -6.05 17.21 -4.54
N LEU A 450 -4.94 17.78 -4.08
CA LEU A 450 -4.67 19.22 -4.14
C LEU A 450 -3.92 19.60 -5.43
N LEU A 451 -2.97 18.77 -5.84
CA LEU A 451 -2.07 19.07 -6.96
C LEU A 451 -1.44 17.78 -7.48
N THR A 452 -1.36 17.63 -8.81
CA THR A 452 -0.61 16.57 -9.46
C THR A 452 0.44 17.15 -10.38
N ILE A 453 1.69 16.72 -10.19
CA ILE A 453 2.84 17.14 -10.99
C ILE A 453 3.30 15.98 -11.86
N TRP A 454 2.99 16.08 -13.16
CA TRP A 454 3.41 15.11 -14.15
C TRP A 454 4.87 15.33 -14.58
N PRO A 455 5.64 14.27 -14.87
CA PRO A 455 7.00 14.38 -15.38
C PRO A 455 7.08 15.28 -16.61
N LYS A 456 7.94 16.30 -16.57
CA LYS A 456 8.19 17.22 -17.67
C LYS A 456 9.67 17.48 -17.86
N LYS A 457 10.11 17.47 -19.11
CA LYS A 457 11.50 17.67 -19.49
C LYS A 457 12.07 18.96 -18.88
N ASN A 458 13.24 18.84 -18.27
CA ASN A 458 14.01 19.95 -17.69
C ASN A 458 13.18 20.91 -16.85
N THR A 459 12.27 20.38 -16.03
CA THR A 459 11.34 21.21 -15.24
C THR A 459 11.65 21.10 -13.77
N LEU A 460 11.90 22.24 -13.13
CA LEU A 460 12.04 22.33 -11.67
C LEU A 460 10.69 22.69 -11.06
N SER A 461 10.11 21.75 -10.33
CA SER A 461 8.89 21.96 -9.56
C SER A 461 9.21 22.34 -8.13
N ILE A 462 8.55 23.38 -7.63
CA ILE A 462 8.63 23.86 -6.25
C ILE A 462 7.24 23.80 -5.66
N VAL A 463 7.06 23.08 -4.55
CA VAL A 463 5.78 23.00 -3.83
C VAL A 463 6.00 23.32 -2.36
N VAL A 464 5.18 24.21 -1.82
CA VAL A 464 5.15 24.55 -0.39
C VAL A 464 4.15 23.62 0.29
N ARG A 465 4.64 22.75 1.18
CA ARG A 465 3.80 21.84 1.98
C ARG A 465 3.66 22.33 3.41
N ASP A 466 2.42 22.39 3.87
CA ASP A 466 2.02 22.69 5.24
C ASP A 466 1.59 21.43 6.01
N ALA A 467 1.21 21.61 7.27
CA ALA A 467 0.77 20.55 8.15
C ALA A 467 -0.48 19.85 7.58
N GLY A 468 -0.41 18.53 7.40
CA GLY A 468 -1.52 17.74 6.88
C GLY A 468 -1.53 17.55 5.36
N THR A 469 -0.58 18.15 4.64
CA THR A 469 -0.34 17.87 3.22
C THR A 469 0.67 16.72 3.07
N MET A 470 0.22 15.63 2.47
CA MET A 470 1.00 14.44 2.17
C MET A 470 1.26 14.35 0.67
N ARG A 471 2.19 13.49 0.26
CA ARG A 471 2.47 13.22 -1.15
C ARG A 471 2.87 11.79 -1.38
N PHE A 472 2.75 11.35 -2.62
CA PHE A 472 3.28 10.09 -3.12
C PHE A 472 3.68 10.21 -4.58
#